data_AF-A0A2G6LNK7-F1
#
_entry.id   AF-A0A2G6LNK7-F1
#
_cell.length_a   1.000
_cell.length_b   1.000
_cell.length_c   1.000
_cell.angle_alpha   90.00
_cell.angle_beta   90.00
_cell.angle_gamma   90.00
#
_symmetry.space_group_name_H-M   'P 1'
#
loop_
_entity.id
_entity.type
_entity.pdbx_description
1 polymer ?
#
loop_
_entity_poly.entity_id
_entity_poly.type
_entity_poly.pdbx_seq_one_letter_code
_entity_poly.pdbx_strand_id
1 'polypeptide(L)'
;MREVAFVKKNKDRWQLFEDVLSNKKNLDPDRLSELYVEITDDLSYAKTFYPTSNTVVYLNSIASKAHQKIYKTKKESKNRLVSFFKTEFPLLFYKYQRQLLISFLVFAFFSVVGMFSASNEGDFMRYILGDAYVNMTLENIEKGDSMAVYKQEGQGFMAIGITINNIRVAITAFVFGILLSVGTLYVMMQNGIMLGSFLYFFYDKGFLWESSRTIWIHGTIEISAIIVSGCAGLVLGNGLLFPGTYSRLESFKRSAKDGLKILLSTIPFFIVAGFLEGFVTRHTEMPDGLAIFIIVASLFAMLFYYVYYPIKLNKQS
;
A
#
# COMPACT_ATOMS: atom_id res chain seq x y z
N MET A 1 -17.81 -57.49 -1.83
CA MET A 1 -16.54 -58.03 -2.39
C MET A 1 -15.68 -58.55 -1.25
N ARG A 2 -14.86 -59.60 -1.43
CA ARG A 2 -13.85 -60.00 -0.41
C ARG A 2 -12.65 -59.05 -0.49
N GLU A 3 -12.02 -58.72 0.63
CA GLU A 3 -10.90 -57.76 0.69
C GLU A 3 -9.79 -58.08 -0.33
N VAL A 4 -9.40 -59.35 -0.43
CA VAL A 4 -8.36 -59.81 -1.38
C VAL A 4 -8.71 -59.47 -2.84
N ALA A 5 -9.99 -59.57 -3.22
CA ALA A 5 -10.43 -59.23 -4.57
C ALA A 5 -10.46 -57.71 -4.80
N PHE A 6 -10.79 -56.93 -3.76
CA PHE A 6 -10.73 -55.47 -3.78
C PHE A 6 -9.29 -54.98 -3.97
N VAL A 7 -8.36 -55.52 -3.18
CA VAL A 7 -6.92 -55.22 -3.31
C VAL A 7 -6.41 -55.60 -4.70
N LYS A 8 -6.70 -56.82 -5.17
CA LYS A 8 -6.23 -57.28 -6.49
C LYS A 8 -6.74 -56.39 -7.63
N LYS A 9 -7.97 -55.88 -7.54
CA LYS A 9 -8.57 -55.01 -8.56
C LYS A 9 -7.90 -53.63 -8.60
N ASN A 10 -7.56 -53.06 -7.45
CA ASN A 10 -7.14 -51.66 -7.35
C ASN A 10 -5.62 -51.46 -7.17
N LYS A 11 -4.86 -52.53 -6.94
CA LYS A 11 -3.41 -52.49 -6.67
C LYS A 11 -2.60 -51.70 -7.69
N ASP A 12 -2.83 -51.93 -8.98
CA ASP A 12 -2.05 -51.28 -10.05
C ASP A 12 -2.25 -49.77 -10.07
N ARG A 13 -3.47 -49.31 -9.74
CA ARG A 13 -3.79 -47.88 -9.60
C ARG A 13 -3.11 -47.27 -8.38
N TRP A 14 -3.14 -47.96 -7.23
CA TRP A 14 -2.48 -47.48 -6.02
C TRP A 14 -0.96 -47.35 -6.23
N GLN A 15 -0.37 -48.32 -6.93
CA GLN A 15 1.05 -48.33 -7.25
C GLN A 15 1.43 -47.22 -8.25
N LEU A 16 0.59 -46.97 -9.27
CA LEU A 16 0.77 -45.84 -10.18
C LEU A 16 0.80 -44.51 -9.43
N PHE A 17 -0.11 -44.33 -8.47
CA PHE A 17 -0.16 -43.12 -7.68
C PHE A 17 1.07 -42.95 -6.78
N GLU A 18 1.52 -44.04 -6.15
CA GLU A 18 2.72 -44.05 -5.32
C GLU A 18 4.00 -43.72 -6.13
N ASP A 19 4.10 -44.22 -7.36
CA ASP A 19 5.18 -43.88 -8.30
C ASP A 19 5.20 -42.37 -8.61
N VAL A 20 4.02 -41.76 -8.79
CA VAL A 20 3.88 -40.32 -9.08
C VAL A 20 4.16 -39.46 -7.85
N LEU A 21 3.73 -39.90 -6.68
CA LEU A 21 4.10 -39.26 -5.41
C LEU A 21 5.61 -39.33 -5.15
N SER A 22 6.27 -40.40 -5.58
CA SER A 22 7.71 -40.61 -5.44
C SER A 22 8.57 -40.00 -6.55
N ASN A 23 7.97 -39.20 -7.46
CA ASN A 23 8.64 -38.60 -8.63
C ASN A 23 9.29 -39.63 -9.60
N LYS A 24 8.86 -40.89 -9.57
CA LYS A 24 9.31 -41.92 -10.54
C LYS A 24 8.62 -41.77 -11.89
N LYS A 25 7.43 -41.16 -11.91
CA LYS A 25 6.64 -40.85 -13.12
C LYS A 25 6.06 -39.44 -12.98
N ASN A 26 6.05 -38.70 -14.10
CA ASN A 26 5.32 -37.44 -14.21
C ASN A 26 3.96 -37.70 -14.88
N LEU A 27 2.90 -37.18 -14.28
CA LEU A 27 1.55 -37.17 -14.81
C LEU A 27 1.05 -35.73 -14.93
N ASP A 28 0.06 -35.55 -15.80
CA ASP A 28 -0.68 -34.31 -15.91
C ASP A 28 -1.37 -33.94 -14.58
N PRO A 29 -1.37 -32.65 -14.16
CA PRO A 29 -1.99 -32.20 -12.92
C PRO A 29 -3.48 -32.54 -12.77
N ASP A 30 -4.24 -32.55 -13.87
CA ASP A 30 -5.67 -32.89 -13.85
C ASP A 30 -5.84 -34.38 -13.57
N ARG A 31 -5.01 -35.21 -14.22
CA ARG A 31 -5.00 -36.66 -13.98
C ARG A 31 -4.57 -37.02 -12.56
N LEU A 32 -3.64 -36.27 -11.97
CA LEU A 32 -3.23 -36.43 -10.58
C LEU A 32 -4.38 -36.14 -9.60
N SER A 33 -5.22 -35.15 -9.93
CA SER A 33 -6.39 -34.78 -9.12
C SER A 33 -7.47 -35.85 -9.17
N GLU A 34 -7.73 -36.42 -10.36
CA GLU A 34 -8.63 -37.58 -10.52
C GLU A 34 -8.17 -38.80 -9.72
N LEU A 35 -6.89 -39.16 -9.84
CA LEU A 35 -6.28 -40.27 -9.08
C LEU A 35 -6.42 -40.09 -7.55
N TYR A 36 -6.35 -38.85 -7.07
CA TYR A 36 -6.54 -38.55 -5.64
C TYR A 36 -7.98 -38.78 -5.18
N VAL A 37 -8.97 -38.38 -5.99
CA VAL A 37 -10.39 -38.64 -5.72
C VAL A 37 -10.63 -40.15 -5.66
N GLU A 38 -10.14 -40.89 -6.67
CA GLU A 38 -10.30 -42.35 -6.75
C GLU A 38 -9.71 -43.10 -5.53
N ILE A 39 -8.57 -42.65 -4.99
CA ILE A 39 -7.95 -43.24 -3.80
C ILE A 39 -8.70 -42.88 -2.51
N THR A 40 -9.28 -41.68 -2.45
CA THR A 40 -10.09 -41.25 -1.32
C THR A 40 -11.41 -42.03 -1.27
N ASP A 41 -11.98 -42.36 -2.42
CA ASP A 41 -13.14 -43.24 -2.56
C ASP A 41 -12.81 -44.67 -2.11
N ASP A 42 -11.68 -45.22 -2.56
CA ASP A 42 -11.21 -46.53 -2.13
C ASP A 42 -10.94 -46.59 -0.62
N LEU A 43 -10.38 -45.53 -0.03
CA LEU A 43 -10.17 -45.41 1.41
C LEU A 43 -11.50 -45.40 2.16
N SER A 44 -12.49 -44.66 1.66
CA SER A 44 -13.82 -44.59 2.27
C SER A 44 -14.51 -45.95 2.22
N TYR A 45 -14.45 -46.63 1.08
CA TYR A 45 -14.94 -48.01 0.94
C TYR A 45 -14.24 -48.97 1.89
N ALA A 46 -12.91 -48.93 1.98
CA ALA A 46 -12.13 -49.79 2.86
C ALA A 46 -12.44 -49.54 4.35
N LYS A 47 -12.67 -48.29 4.76
CA LYS A 47 -13.10 -47.95 6.13
C LYS A 47 -14.47 -48.53 6.47
N THR A 48 -15.40 -48.55 5.53
CA THR A 48 -16.74 -49.10 5.74
C THR A 48 -16.76 -50.62 5.80
N PHE A 49 -16.06 -51.29 4.89
CA PHE A 49 -16.17 -52.75 4.74
C PHE A 49 -15.02 -53.55 5.37
N TYR A 50 -13.86 -52.94 5.60
CA TYR A 50 -12.65 -53.58 6.14
C TYR A 50 -11.93 -52.71 7.21
N PRO A 51 -12.65 -52.23 8.25
CA PRO A 51 -12.18 -51.17 9.16
C PRO A 51 -10.87 -51.49 9.90
N THR A 52 -10.60 -52.76 10.18
CA THR A 52 -9.41 -53.22 10.92
C THR A 52 -8.28 -53.73 10.02
N SER A 53 -8.41 -53.57 8.69
CA SER A 53 -7.45 -54.11 7.74
C SER A 53 -6.21 -53.25 7.53
N ASN A 54 -5.10 -53.89 7.14
CA ASN A 54 -3.90 -53.20 6.68
C ASN A 54 -4.14 -52.37 5.39
N THR A 55 -5.17 -52.72 4.61
CA THR A 55 -5.56 -51.97 3.42
C THR A 55 -5.99 -50.53 3.77
N VAL A 56 -6.73 -50.35 4.87
CA VAL A 56 -7.11 -49.01 5.36
C VAL A 56 -5.88 -48.21 5.76
N VAL A 57 -4.93 -48.82 6.48
CA VAL A 57 -3.68 -48.18 6.91
C VAL A 57 -2.86 -47.73 5.71
N TYR A 58 -2.72 -48.61 4.70
CA TYR A 58 -2.00 -48.32 3.46
C TYR A 58 -2.65 -47.18 2.67
N LEU A 59 -3.96 -47.26 2.41
CA LEU A 59 -4.71 -46.24 1.68
C LEU A 59 -4.68 -44.88 2.38
N ASN A 60 -4.77 -44.86 3.71
CA ASN A 60 -4.69 -43.65 4.50
C ASN A 60 -3.29 -43.00 4.42
N SER A 61 -2.23 -43.81 4.40
CA SER A 61 -0.85 -43.34 4.24
C SER A 61 -0.62 -42.66 2.88
N ILE A 62 -1.03 -43.30 1.79
CA ILE A 62 -0.87 -42.73 0.44
C ILE A 62 -1.76 -41.50 0.23
N ALA A 63 -2.99 -41.49 0.74
CA ALA A 63 -3.90 -40.35 0.65
C ALA A 63 -3.38 -39.13 1.43
N SER A 64 -2.82 -39.35 2.62
CA SER A 64 -2.22 -38.28 3.44
C SER A 64 -0.98 -37.67 2.76
N LYS A 65 -0.09 -38.50 2.20
CA LYS A 65 1.07 -38.02 1.41
C LYS A 65 0.64 -37.22 0.19
N ALA A 66 -0.40 -37.66 -0.50
CA ALA A 66 -0.96 -36.93 -1.63
C ALA A 66 -1.59 -35.61 -1.25
N HIS A 67 -2.36 -35.58 -0.15
CA HIS A 67 -2.94 -34.36 0.37
C HIS A 67 -1.84 -33.31 0.62
N GLN A 68 -0.73 -33.70 1.25
CA GLN A 68 0.41 -32.80 1.47
C GLN A 68 1.11 -32.35 0.18
N LYS A 69 1.10 -33.14 -0.89
CA LYS A 69 1.78 -32.83 -2.17
C LYS A 69 0.91 -31.98 -3.11
N ILE A 70 -0.38 -32.31 -3.21
CA ILE A 70 -1.37 -31.62 -4.05
C ILE A 70 -1.77 -30.29 -3.40
N TYR A 71 -2.02 -30.30 -2.08
CA TYR A 71 -2.37 -29.10 -1.32
C TYR A 71 -1.15 -28.42 -0.70
N LYS A 72 0.08 -28.77 -1.12
CA LYS A 72 1.23 -27.90 -0.85
C LYS A 72 0.94 -26.57 -1.53
N THR A 73 0.50 -25.61 -0.72
CA THR A 73 0.14 -24.24 -1.04
C THR A 73 0.94 -23.73 -2.22
N LYS A 74 0.24 -23.22 -3.26
CA LYS A 74 0.82 -22.52 -4.42
C LYS A 74 2.18 -21.95 -4.04
N LYS A 75 3.25 -22.40 -4.71
CA LYS A 75 4.56 -21.74 -4.58
C LYS A 75 4.31 -20.25 -4.81
N GLU A 76 4.32 -19.46 -3.74
CA GLU A 76 4.34 -18.01 -3.81
C GLU A 76 5.48 -17.67 -4.77
N SER A 77 5.14 -17.07 -5.92
CA SER A 77 6.15 -16.80 -6.93
C SER A 77 7.24 -15.95 -6.27
N LYS A 78 8.51 -16.21 -6.59
CA LYS A 78 9.64 -15.39 -6.10
C LYS A 78 9.46 -13.88 -6.40
N ASN A 79 8.48 -13.52 -7.23
CA ASN A 79 8.15 -12.17 -7.67
C ASN A 79 6.85 -11.61 -7.04
N ARG A 80 6.36 -12.14 -5.91
CA ARG A 80 5.09 -11.72 -5.26
C ARG A 80 4.99 -10.20 -5.03
N LEU A 81 6.10 -9.57 -4.64
CA LEU A 81 6.15 -8.12 -4.42
C LEU A 81 6.03 -7.38 -5.76
N VAL A 82 6.74 -7.83 -6.79
CA VAL A 82 6.66 -7.23 -8.14
C VAL A 82 5.24 -7.41 -8.72
N SER A 83 4.63 -8.58 -8.59
CA SER A 83 3.26 -8.80 -9.07
C SER A 83 2.24 -7.96 -8.31
N PHE A 84 2.46 -7.71 -7.02
CA PHE A 84 1.64 -6.80 -6.23
C PHE A 84 1.66 -5.38 -6.81
N PHE A 85 2.85 -4.77 -6.93
CA PHE A 85 2.98 -3.38 -7.43
C PHE A 85 2.65 -3.25 -8.93
N LYS A 86 2.95 -4.26 -9.75
CA LYS A 86 2.74 -4.19 -11.20
C LYS A 86 1.32 -4.47 -11.62
N THR A 87 0.61 -5.38 -10.96
CA THR A 87 -0.70 -5.85 -11.42
C THR A 87 -1.80 -5.80 -10.36
N GLU A 88 -1.57 -6.35 -9.16
CA GLU A 88 -2.66 -6.51 -8.19
C GLU A 88 -3.12 -5.18 -7.59
N PHE A 89 -2.17 -4.32 -7.20
CA PHE A 89 -2.47 -3.03 -6.62
C PHE A 89 -3.11 -2.08 -7.65
N PRO A 90 -2.57 -1.85 -8.86
CA PRO A 90 -3.20 -0.94 -9.81
C PRO A 90 -4.63 -1.35 -10.20
N LEU A 91 -4.88 -2.64 -10.42
CA LEU A 91 -6.24 -3.14 -10.70
C LEU A 91 -7.20 -2.91 -9.51
N LEU A 92 -6.70 -3.10 -8.29
CA LEU A 92 -7.47 -2.80 -7.08
C LEU A 92 -7.74 -1.30 -6.94
N PHE A 93 -6.74 -0.46 -7.19
CA PHE A 93 -6.80 0.97 -6.97
C PHE A 93 -7.69 1.70 -7.97
N TYR A 94 -7.91 1.12 -9.16
CA TYR A 94 -8.89 1.62 -10.12
C TYR A 94 -10.30 1.75 -9.50
N LYS A 95 -10.68 0.87 -8.58
CA LYS A 95 -11.99 0.89 -7.91
C LYS A 95 -12.17 2.10 -6.98
N TYR A 96 -11.08 2.74 -6.57
CA TYR A 96 -11.07 3.76 -5.52
C TYR A 96 -10.66 5.16 -6.01
N GLN A 97 -10.65 5.38 -7.34
CA GLN A 97 -10.32 6.68 -7.92
C GLN A 97 -11.24 7.81 -7.44
N ARG A 98 -12.51 7.51 -7.11
CA ARG A 98 -13.43 8.50 -6.55
C ARG A 98 -13.02 8.94 -5.16
N GLN A 99 -12.60 8.02 -4.30
CA GLN A 99 -12.09 8.31 -2.96
C GLN A 99 -10.77 9.08 -3.03
N LEU A 100 -9.91 8.76 -3.99
CA LEU A 100 -8.69 9.54 -4.26
C LEU A 100 -9.04 10.98 -4.63
N LEU A 101 -9.99 11.18 -5.54
CA LEU A 101 -10.44 12.51 -5.94
C LEU A 101 -11.02 13.29 -4.76
N ILE A 102 -11.86 12.65 -3.93
CA ILE A 102 -12.40 13.29 -2.72
C ILE A 102 -11.28 13.71 -1.77
N SER A 103 -10.33 12.81 -1.51
CA SER A 103 -9.18 13.11 -0.64
C SER A 103 -8.35 14.27 -1.18
N PHE A 104 -8.11 14.30 -2.49
CA PHE A 104 -7.40 15.38 -3.18
C PHE A 104 -8.15 16.71 -3.08
N LEU A 105 -9.45 16.72 -3.37
CA LEU A 105 -10.26 17.95 -3.34
C LEU A 105 -10.36 18.52 -1.92
N VAL A 106 -10.52 17.67 -0.92
CA VAL A 106 -10.56 18.11 0.50
C VAL A 106 -9.21 18.70 0.90
N PHE A 107 -8.11 18.01 0.58
CA PHE A 107 -6.77 18.51 0.86
C PHE A 107 -6.52 19.85 0.16
N ALA A 108 -6.80 19.94 -1.14
CA ALA A 108 -6.62 21.16 -1.94
C ALA A 108 -7.48 22.31 -1.43
N PHE A 109 -8.75 22.06 -1.12
CA PHE A 109 -9.66 23.04 -0.55
C PHE A 109 -9.09 23.62 0.75
N PHE A 110 -8.64 22.77 1.66
CA PHE A 110 -8.08 23.22 2.93
C PHE A 110 -6.70 23.88 2.80
N SER A 111 -5.93 23.56 1.76
CA SER A 111 -4.73 24.35 1.41
C SER A 111 -5.07 25.76 0.95
N VAL A 112 -6.13 25.94 0.16
CA VAL A 112 -6.59 27.29 -0.19
C VAL A 112 -7.10 28.03 1.05
N VAL A 113 -7.84 27.36 1.93
CA VAL A 113 -8.29 27.93 3.20
C VAL A 113 -7.11 28.35 4.07
N GLY A 114 -6.09 27.49 4.23
CA GLY A 114 -4.88 27.83 5.01
C GLY A 114 -4.14 29.04 4.45
N MET A 115 -3.97 29.10 3.13
CA MET A 115 -3.37 30.25 2.45
C MET A 115 -4.18 31.53 2.65
N PHE A 116 -5.50 31.47 2.49
CA PHE A 116 -6.39 32.62 2.69
C PHE A 116 -6.39 33.09 4.15
N SER A 117 -6.47 32.18 5.13
CA SER A 117 -6.44 32.52 6.55
C SER A 117 -5.10 33.16 6.94
N ALA A 118 -3.98 32.62 6.45
CA ALA A 118 -2.65 33.20 6.67
C ALA A 118 -2.50 34.61 6.07
N SER A 119 -3.25 34.94 5.01
CA SER A 119 -3.22 36.28 4.39
C SER A 119 -3.97 37.36 5.14
N ASN A 120 -4.96 36.98 5.95
CA ASN A 120 -5.82 37.93 6.65
C ASN A 120 -5.43 38.10 8.12
N GLU A 121 -4.81 37.09 8.74
CA GLU A 121 -4.48 37.08 10.15
C GLU A 121 -3.00 36.78 10.38
N GLY A 122 -2.24 37.78 10.87
CA GLY A 122 -0.81 37.62 11.11
C GLY A 122 -0.47 36.53 12.15
N ASP A 123 -1.33 36.33 13.15
CA ASP A 123 -1.14 35.32 14.20
C ASP A 123 -1.52 33.90 13.76
N PHE A 124 -2.32 33.75 12.69
CA PHE A 124 -2.74 32.45 12.18
C PHE A 124 -1.55 31.59 11.75
N MET A 125 -0.53 32.22 11.16
CA MET A 125 0.70 31.52 10.78
C MET A 125 1.44 30.94 11.99
N ARG A 126 1.52 31.69 13.10
CA ARG A 126 2.15 31.24 14.34
C ARG A 126 1.37 30.11 15.00
N TYR A 127 0.03 30.15 14.94
CA TYR A 127 -0.80 29.06 15.45
C TYR A 127 -0.59 27.74 14.68
N ILE A 128 -0.47 27.82 13.35
CA ILE A 128 -0.35 26.63 12.50
C ILE A 128 1.08 26.08 12.41
N LEU A 129 2.08 26.95 12.23
CA LEU A 129 3.48 26.54 12.05
C LEU A 129 4.27 26.52 13.38
N GLY A 130 3.77 27.21 14.41
CA GLY A 130 4.43 27.38 15.70
C GLY A 130 5.40 28.56 15.73
N ASP A 131 5.45 29.26 16.86
CA ASP A 131 6.34 30.42 17.07
C ASP A 131 7.81 30.10 16.84
N ALA A 132 8.26 28.91 17.26
CA ALA A 132 9.65 28.49 17.09
C ALA A 132 10.04 28.39 15.61
N TYR A 133 9.19 27.81 14.77
CA TYR A 133 9.45 27.69 13.33
C TYR A 133 9.43 29.05 12.64
N VAL A 134 8.43 29.88 12.95
CA VAL A 134 8.29 31.22 12.37
C VAL A 134 9.49 32.10 12.74
N ASN A 135 9.82 32.20 14.03
CA ASN A 135 10.93 33.04 14.49
C ASN A 135 12.27 32.57 13.90
N MET A 136 12.55 31.26 13.93
CA MET A 136 13.75 30.69 13.33
C MET A 136 13.86 31.01 11.83
N THR A 137 12.74 30.93 11.10
CA THR A 137 12.76 31.23 9.65
C THR A 137 12.96 32.72 9.39
N LEU A 138 12.37 33.60 10.20
CA LEU A 138 12.61 35.04 10.10
C LEU A 138 14.07 35.39 10.40
N GLU A 139 14.68 34.82 11.43
CA GLU A 139 16.10 35.00 11.74
C GLU A 139 17.01 34.53 10.59
N ASN A 140 16.65 33.42 9.94
CA ASN A 140 17.38 32.90 8.80
C ASN A 140 17.26 33.80 7.56
N ILE A 141 16.08 34.36 7.32
CA ILE A 141 15.85 35.37 6.29
C ILE A 141 16.69 36.63 6.56
N GLU A 142 16.75 37.10 7.81
CA GLU A 142 17.59 38.25 8.20
C GLU A 142 19.09 37.99 8.00
N LYS A 143 19.53 36.74 8.19
CA LYS A 143 20.91 36.29 7.92
C LYS A 143 21.19 36.07 6.42
N GLY A 144 20.21 36.29 5.55
CA GLY A 144 20.35 36.15 4.09
C GLY A 144 20.26 34.72 3.58
N ASP A 145 19.80 33.77 4.40
CA ASP A 145 19.67 32.36 4.01
C ASP A 145 18.32 31.80 4.47
N SER A 146 17.27 32.08 3.70
CA SER A 146 15.89 31.72 4.03
C SER A 146 15.67 30.22 4.23
N MET A 147 16.55 29.38 3.68
CA MET A 147 16.48 27.92 3.70
C MET A 147 17.48 27.26 4.66
N ALA A 148 18.13 28.02 5.55
CA ALA A 148 19.16 27.50 6.45
C ALA A 148 18.67 26.34 7.36
N VAL A 149 17.39 26.31 7.71
CA VAL A 149 16.74 25.17 8.41
C VAL A 149 16.93 23.84 7.69
N TYR A 150 16.89 23.88 6.36
CA TYR A 150 17.01 22.69 5.51
C TYR A 150 18.50 22.36 5.20
N LYS A 151 19.45 23.17 5.68
CA LYS A 151 20.90 22.99 5.49
C LYS A 151 21.63 22.38 6.68
N GLN A 152 21.06 22.41 7.90
CA GLN A 152 21.77 21.98 9.12
C GLN A 152 22.05 20.46 9.18
N GLU A 153 23.15 20.10 9.85
CA GLU A 153 23.87 18.81 9.72
C GLU A 153 23.16 17.58 10.35
N GLY A 154 23.42 16.40 9.75
CA GLY A 154 22.91 15.09 10.20
C GLY A 154 22.33 14.25 9.06
N GLN A 155 23.18 13.71 8.18
CA GLN A 155 22.83 13.09 6.88
C GLN A 155 21.79 11.95 6.93
N GLY A 156 21.81 11.10 7.97
CA GLY A 156 20.90 9.95 8.07
C GLY A 156 19.74 10.16 9.04
N PHE A 157 20.02 10.72 10.22
CA PHE A 157 19.05 10.76 11.33
C PHE A 157 17.88 11.72 11.08
N MET A 158 18.10 12.84 10.40
CA MET A 158 17.06 13.83 10.11
C MET A 158 16.10 13.36 9.01
N ALA A 159 16.64 12.84 7.89
CA ALA A 159 15.85 12.27 6.81
C ALA A 159 14.99 11.08 7.27
N ILE A 160 15.55 10.21 8.12
CA ILE A 160 14.80 9.11 8.75
C ILE A 160 13.70 9.67 9.66
N GLY A 161 13.98 10.69 10.47
CA GLY A 161 13.01 11.32 11.35
C GLY A 161 11.81 11.92 10.61
N ILE A 162 12.06 12.63 9.51
CA ILE A 162 11.02 13.29 8.71
C ILE A 162 10.22 12.25 7.91
N THR A 163 10.89 11.25 7.33
CA THR A 163 10.21 10.09 6.71
C THR A 163 9.29 9.37 7.69
N ILE A 164 9.75 9.12 8.93
CA ILE A 164 8.94 8.49 9.98
C ILE A 164 7.74 9.37 10.34
N ASN A 165 7.92 10.69 10.40
CA ASN A 165 6.83 11.61 10.69
C ASN A 165 5.76 11.57 9.57
N ASN A 166 6.18 11.60 8.31
CA ASN A 166 5.26 11.52 7.17
C ASN A 166 4.55 10.17 7.08
N ILE A 167 5.25 9.07 7.37
CA ILE A 167 4.63 7.74 7.52
C ILE A 167 3.63 7.74 8.68
N ARG A 168 3.94 8.40 9.80
CA ARG A 168 3.00 8.51 10.94
C ARG A 168 1.75 9.29 10.55
N VAL A 169 1.88 10.38 9.79
CA VAL A 169 0.72 11.14 9.27
C VAL A 169 -0.11 10.26 8.34
N ALA A 170 0.52 9.51 7.44
CA ALA A 170 -0.14 8.57 6.54
C ALA A 170 -0.92 7.47 7.30
N ILE A 171 -0.28 6.84 8.30
CA ILE A 171 -0.92 5.84 9.16
C ILE A 171 -2.08 6.46 9.93
N THR A 172 -1.89 7.67 10.48
CA THR A 172 -2.95 8.39 11.21
C THR A 172 -4.15 8.66 10.32
N ALA A 173 -3.92 9.17 9.10
CA ALA A 173 -4.96 9.40 8.10
C ALA A 173 -5.74 8.12 7.79
N PHE A 174 -5.04 6.99 7.64
CA PHE A 174 -5.65 5.69 7.41
C PHE A 174 -6.49 5.21 8.60
N VAL A 175 -5.89 5.14 9.80
CA VAL A 175 -6.53 4.60 11.01
C VAL A 175 -7.73 5.44 11.42
N PHE A 176 -7.64 6.76 11.30
CA PHE A 176 -8.76 7.66 11.60
C PHE A 176 -9.94 7.48 10.64
N GLY A 177 -9.77 6.72 9.55
CA GLY A 177 -10.86 6.27 8.70
C GLY A 177 -11.92 5.45 9.44
N ILE A 178 -11.54 4.76 10.52
CA ILE A 178 -12.47 4.02 11.40
C ILE A 178 -13.57 4.93 11.94
N LEU A 179 -13.29 6.22 12.13
CA LEU A 179 -14.24 7.25 12.55
C LEU A 179 -15.13 7.69 11.37
N LEU A 180 -15.70 6.72 10.65
CA LEU A 180 -16.63 6.92 9.54
C LEU A 180 -16.08 7.88 8.47
N SER A 181 -14.78 7.76 8.16
CA SER A 181 -14.06 8.65 7.23
C SER A 181 -13.88 10.10 7.68
N VAL A 182 -14.65 10.60 8.64
CA VAL A 182 -14.56 11.98 9.17
C VAL A 182 -13.18 12.23 9.78
N GLY A 183 -12.66 11.26 10.53
CA GLY A 183 -11.31 11.38 11.10
C GLY A 183 -10.22 11.52 10.03
N THR A 184 -10.32 10.80 8.91
CA THR A 184 -9.40 10.96 7.78
C THR A 184 -9.50 12.34 7.15
N LEU A 185 -10.72 12.85 6.95
CA LEU A 185 -10.95 14.19 6.40
C LEU A 185 -10.38 15.28 7.32
N TYR A 186 -10.46 15.10 8.63
CA TYR A 186 -9.82 15.98 9.60
C TYR A 186 -8.29 15.99 9.46
N VAL A 187 -7.65 14.83 9.26
CA VAL A 187 -6.21 14.77 9.00
C VAL A 187 -5.84 15.45 7.68
N MET A 188 -6.65 15.26 6.62
CA MET A 188 -6.45 15.97 5.34
C MET A 188 -6.61 17.49 5.50
N MET A 189 -7.57 17.94 6.31
CA MET A 189 -7.78 19.34 6.63
C MET A 189 -6.56 19.94 7.33
N GLN A 190 -6.07 19.30 8.40
CA GLN A 190 -4.92 19.82 9.16
C GLN A 190 -3.67 19.95 8.27
N ASN A 191 -3.36 18.93 7.49
CA ASN A 191 -2.19 18.96 6.60
C ASN A 191 -2.39 19.92 5.42
N GLY A 192 -3.61 20.03 4.90
CA GLY A 192 -3.98 20.98 3.86
C GLY A 192 -3.76 22.42 4.33
N ILE A 193 -4.35 22.79 5.47
CA ILE A 193 -4.20 24.12 6.09
C ILE A 193 -2.72 24.42 6.34
N MET A 194 -1.98 23.47 6.92
CA MET A 194 -0.55 23.61 7.19
C MET A 194 0.24 23.94 5.92
N LEU A 195 0.02 23.20 4.82
CA LEU A 195 0.67 23.46 3.54
C LEU A 195 0.28 24.84 2.95
N GLY A 196 -1.00 25.21 3.06
CA GLY A 196 -1.49 26.50 2.59
C GLY A 196 -0.83 27.68 3.30
N SER A 197 -0.83 27.64 4.63
CA SER A 197 -0.19 28.64 5.48
C SER A 197 1.32 28.72 5.22
N PHE A 198 1.95 27.56 5.04
CA PHE A 198 3.37 27.45 4.72
C PHE A 198 3.72 28.18 3.41
N LEU A 199 2.99 27.88 2.32
CA LEU A 199 3.22 28.51 1.02
C LEU A 199 2.97 30.03 1.09
N TYR A 200 1.93 30.44 1.81
CA TYR A 200 1.64 31.86 1.99
C TYR A 200 2.75 32.59 2.77
N PHE A 201 3.28 31.99 3.84
CA PHE A 201 4.33 32.59 4.65
C PHE A 201 5.56 32.95 3.82
N PHE A 202 6.03 32.04 2.96
CA PHE A 202 7.15 32.34 2.07
C PHE A 202 6.78 33.29 0.92
N TYR A 203 5.53 33.31 0.48
CA TYR A 203 5.03 34.33 -0.44
C TYR A 203 5.07 35.74 0.16
N ASP A 204 4.56 35.92 1.38
CA ASP A 204 4.56 37.19 2.10
C ASP A 204 5.98 37.73 2.33
N LYS A 205 6.95 36.84 2.53
CA LYS A 205 8.38 37.21 2.70
C LYS A 205 9.16 37.36 1.40
N GLY A 206 8.56 37.11 0.23
CA GLY A 206 9.23 37.24 -1.07
C GLY A 206 10.13 36.05 -1.45
N PHE A 207 10.04 34.93 -0.72
CA PHE A 207 10.86 33.72 -0.89
C PHE A 207 10.06 32.51 -1.40
N LEU A 208 8.89 32.73 -2.02
CA LEU A 208 8.04 31.64 -2.53
C LEU A 208 8.77 30.77 -3.55
N TRP A 209 9.54 31.38 -4.46
CA TRP A 209 10.28 30.63 -5.47
C TRP A 209 11.37 29.75 -4.86
N GLU A 210 12.17 30.34 -3.96
CA GLU A 210 13.29 29.66 -3.29
C GLU A 210 12.82 28.53 -2.35
N SER A 211 11.74 28.75 -1.61
CA SER A 211 11.09 27.71 -0.82
C SER A 211 10.52 26.60 -1.69
N SER A 212 9.82 26.97 -2.78
CA SER A 212 9.13 26.00 -3.62
C SER A 212 10.12 25.06 -4.32
N ARG A 213 11.18 25.57 -4.92
CA ARG A 213 12.21 24.75 -5.59
C ARG A 213 12.93 23.80 -4.64
N THR A 214 13.02 24.14 -3.36
CA THR A 214 13.74 23.36 -2.35
C THR A 214 12.81 22.26 -1.82
N ILE A 215 11.59 22.64 -1.45
CA ILE A 215 10.68 21.77 -0.70
C ILE A 215 9.93 20.82 -1.63
N TRP A 216 9.50 21.27 -2.82
CA TRP A 216 8.73 20.41 -3.71
C TRP A 216 9.55 19.26 -4.31
N ILE A 217 10.88 19.25 -4.18
CA ILE A 217 11.74 18.13 -4.61
C ILE A 217 11.28 16.83 -3.96
N HIS A 218 11.12 16.83 -2.64
CA HIS A 218 10.58 15.69 -1.88
C HIS A 218 9.09 15.87 -1.61
N GLY A 219 8.64 17.09 -1.32
CA GLY A 219 7.26 17.42 -0.97
C GLY A 219 6.23 17.02 -2.02
N THR A 220 6.58 17.00 -3.31
CA THR A 220 5.69 16.47 -4.37
C THR A 220 5.28 15.03 -4.10
N ILE A 221 6.24 14.20 -3.69
CA ILE A 221 6.00 12.78 -3.41
C ILE A 221 5.25 12.63 -2.08
N GLU A 222 5.65 13.38 -1.06
CA GLU A 222 5.06 13.28 0.28
C GLU A 222 3.61 13.72 0.33
N ILE A 223 3.31 14.90 -0.21
CA ILE A 223 1.94 15.42 -0.27
C ILE A 223 1.05 14.48 -1.08
N SER A 224 1.54 13.98 -2.23
CA SER A 224 0.82 12.99 -3.02
C SER A 224 0.58 11.69 -2.24
N ALA A 225 1.57 11.21 -1.50
CA ALA A 225 1.47 10.00 -0.67
C ALA A 225 0.53 10.18 0.53
N ILE A 226 0.49 11.36 1.14
CA ILE A 226 -0.47 11.72 2.20
C ILE A 226 -1.89 11.72 1.64
N ILE A 227 -2.12 12.29 0.45
CA ILE A 227 -3.44 12.28 -0.21
C ILE A 227 -3.87 10.85 -0.55
N VAL A 228 -2.96 10.00 -1.03
CA VAL A 228 -3.25 8.56 -1.25
C VAL A 228 -3.55 7.84 0.07
N SER A 229 -2.88 8.21 1.16
CA SER A 229 -3.16 7.66 2.49
C SER A 229 -4.50 8.14 3.05
N GLY A 230 -4.91 9.38 2.72
CA GLY A 230 -6.26 9.86 2.92
C GLY A 230 -7.29 9.04 2.15
N CYS A 231 -7.02 8.71 0.88
CA CYS A 231 -7.84 7.75 0.13
C CYS A 231 -7.96 6.40 0.87
N ALA A 232 -6.86 5.86 1.40
CA ALA A 232 -6.89 4.62 2.17
C ALA A 232 -7.83 4.70 3.39
N GLY A 233 -7.79 5.81 4.14
CA GLY A 233 -8.69 6.04 5.28
C GLY A 233 -10.15 6.22 4.86
N LEU A 234 -10.41 6.89 3.73
CA LEU A 234 -11.76 6.98 3.15
C LEU A 234 -12.28 5.60 2.74
N VAL A 235 -11.43 4.74 2.17
CA VAL A 235 -11.80 3.35 1.83
C VAL A 235 -12.16 2.57 3.09
N LEU A 236 -11.34 2.66 4.15
CA LEU A 236 -11.59 2.01 5.43
C LEU A 236 -12.95 2.40 6.04
N GLY A 237 -13.22 3.70 6.15
CA GLY A 237 -14.45 4.22 6.75
C GLY A 237 -15.71 3.96 5.91
N ASN A 238 -15.61 4.06 4.58
CA ASN A 238 -16.71 3.74 3.68
C ASN A 238 -17.18 2.28 3.82
N GLY A 239 -16.29 1.35 4.15
CA GLY A 239 -16.65 -0.04 4.42
C GLY A 239 -17.65 -0.22 5.57
N LEU A 240 -17.59 0.67 6.58
CA LEU A 240 -18.53 0.69 7.71
C LEU A 240 -19.85 1.39 7.35
N LEU A 241 -19.76 2.49 6.61
CA LEU A 241 -20.90 3.33 6.25
C LEU A 241 -21.78 2.70 5.17
N PHE A 242 -21.16 2.08 4.16
CA PHE A 242 -21.83 1.60 2.95
C PHE A 242 -21.51 0.13 2.69
N PRO A 243 -22.07 -0.80 3.48
CA PRO A 243 -21.72 -2.22 3.41
C PRO A 243 -22.26 -2.96 2.17
N GLY A 244 -23.14 -2.32 1.39
CA GLY A 244 -23.78 -2.94 0.23
C GLY A 244 -24.56 -4.18 0.63
N THR A 245 -24.25 -5.32 -0.01
CA THR A 245 -24.88 -6.63 0.26
C THR A 245 -24.18 -7.43 1.36
N TYR A 246 -23.07 -6.95 1.92
CA TYR A 246 -22.33 -7.64 2.97
C TYR A 246 -22.81 -7.21 4.36
N SER A 247 -22.51 -8.02 5.38
CA SER A 247 -22.63 -7.56 6.77
C SER A 247 -21.61 -6.44 7.03
N ARG A 248 -21.91 -5.53 7.96
CA ARG A 248 -21.00 -4.40 8.28
C ARG A 248 -19.59 -4.87 8.63
N LEU A 249 -19.48 -5.96 9.41
CA LEU A 249 -18.18 -6.52 9.80
C LEU A 249 -17.41 -7.08 8.60
N GLU A 250 -18.09 -7.79 7.69
CA GLU A 250 -17.44 -8.35 6.51
C GLU A 250 -17.03 -7.26 5.51
N SER A 251 -17.90 -6.26 5.30
CA SER A 251 -17.57 -5.08 4.49
C SER A 251 -16.37 -4.31 5.07
N PHE A 252 -16.33 -4.13 6.39
CA PHE A 252 -15.20 -3.52 7.07
C PHE A 252 -13.91 -4.31 6.87
N LYS A 253 -13.92 -5.63 7.06
CA LYS A 253 -12.73 -6.48 6.84
C LYS A 253 -12.19 -6.35 5.42
N ARG A 254 -13.08 -6.34 4.41
CA ARG A 254 -12.70 -6.17 3.00
C ARG A 254 -12.10 -4.79 2.74
N SER A 255 -12.77 -3.75 3.22
CA SER A 255 -12.33 -2.37 3.04
C SER A 255 -11.04 -2.08 3.81
N ALA A 256 -10.84 -2.69 4.97
CA ALA A 256 -9.59 -2.62 5.72
C ALA A 256 -8.44 -3.30 4.99
N LYS A 257 -8.67 -4.48 4.39
CA LYS A 257 -7.67 -5.16 3.57
C LYS A 257 -7.27 -4.33 2.36
N ASP A 258 -8.22 -3.71 1.68
CA ASP A 258 -7.96 -2.93 0.48
C ASP A 258 -7.34 -1.57 0.84
N GLY A 259 -7.82 -0.89 1.87
CA GLY A 259 -7.20 0.32 2.42
C GLY A 259 -5.76 0.08 2.89
N LEU A 260 -5.48 -1.06 3.53
CA LEU A 260 -4.12 -1.42 3.94
C LEU A 260 -3.19 -1.58 2.73
N LYS A 261 -3.65 -2.19 1.62
CA LYS A 261 -2.84 -2.29 0.39
C LYS A 261 -2.55 -0.90 -0.19
N ILE A 262 -3.51 0.03 -0.12
CA ILE A 262 -3.31 1.43 -0.54
C ILE A 262 -2.25 2.09 0.33
N LEU A 263 -2.35 1.98 1.65
CA LEU A 263 -1.34 2.52 2.56
C LEU A 263 0.04 1.90 2.31
N LEU A 264 0.14 0.58 2.16
CA LEU A 264 1.42 -0.09 1.90
C LEU A 264 2.04 0.33 0.56
N SER A 265 1.23 0.72 -0.42
CA SER A 265 1.72 1.20 -1.71
C SER A 265 2.47 2.53 -1.62
N THR A 266 2.23 3.33 -0.58
CA THR A 266 2.88 4.65 -0.40
C THR A 266 4.27 4.55 0.25
N ILE A 267 4.59 3.44 0.93
CA ILE A 267 5.85 3.27 1.67
C ILE A 267 7.09 3.45 0.76
N PRO A 268 7.20 2.82 -0.42
CA PRO A 268 8.35 3.02 -1.29
C PRO A 268 8.54 4.48 -1.71
N PHE A 269 7.43 5.22 -1.87
CA PHE A 269 7.45 6.62 -2.23
C PHE A 269 7.93 7.50 -1.06
N PHE A 270 7.52 7.22 0.17
CA PHE A 270 8.08 7.91 1.34
C PHE A 270 9.58 7.66 1.50
N ILE A 271 10.06 6.46 1.20
CA ILE A 271 11.51 6.16 1.23
C ILE A 271 12.25 7.00 0.17
N VAL A 272 11.70 7.10 -1.04
CA VAL A 272 12.27 7.94 -2.12
C VAL A 272 12.23 9.42 -1.72
N ALA A 273 11.14 9.89 -1.12
CA ALA A 273 11.02 11.27 -0.65
C ALA A 273 12.06 11.60 0.43
N GLY A 274 12.19 10.74 1.45
CA GLY A 274 13.20 10.89 2.49
C GLY A 274 14.64 10.86 1.95
N PHE A 275 14.89 10.07 0.90
CA PHE A 275 16.16 10.10 0.20
C PHE A 275 16.39 11.44 -0.52
N LEU A 276 15.40 11.93 -1.27
CA LEU A 276 15.49 13.24 -1.93
C LEU A 276 15.64 14.39 -0.92
N GLU A 277 15.02 14.29 0.23
CA GLU A 277 15.16 15.26 1.32
C GLU A 277 16.57 15.23 1.93
N GLY A 278 17.04 14.05 2.34
CA GLY A 278 18.34 13.90 2.99
C GLY A 278 19.53 14.26 2.12
N PHE A 279 19.43 13.99 0.81
CA PHE A 279 20.56 14.10 -0.11
C PHE A 279 20.44 15.25 -1.13
N VAL A 280 19.25 15.55 -1.64
CA VAL A 280 19.09 16.52 -2.74
C VAL A 280 18.66 17.90 -2.23
N THR A 281 17.73 17.96 -1.29
CA THR A 281 17.12 19.21 -0.79
C THR A 281 18.13 20.14 -0.11
N ARG A 282 19.23 19.59 0.41
CA ARG A 282 20.33 20.36 1.02
C ARG A 282 21.14 21.16 0.00
N HIS A 283 21.16 20.73 -1.27
CA HIS A 283 21.82 21.46 -2.35
C HIS A 283 20.92 22.59 -2.86
N THR A 284 20.65 23.58 -2.00
CA THR A 284 19.83 24.76 -2.36
C THR A 284 20.40 25.58 -3.52
N GLU A 285 21.72 25.48 -3.78
CA GLU A 285 22.41 26.10 -4.93
C GLU A 285 22.26 25.31 -6.25
N MET A 286 21.55 24.19 -6.23
CA MET A 286 21.34 23.34 -7.40
C MET A 286 20.64 24.13 -8.52
N PRO A 287 21.04 23.99 -9.80
CA PRO A 287 20.43 24.74 -10.91
C PRO A 287 18.91 24.56 -10.99
N ASP A 288 18.18 25.64 -11.31
CA ASP A 288 16.70 25.67 -11.38
C ASP A 288 16.15 24.57 -12.28
N GLY A 289 16.79 24.35 -13.43
CA GLY A 289 16.39 23.31 -14.37
C GLY A 289 16.41 21.90 -13.78
N LEU A 290 17.37 21.60 -12.89
CA LEU A 290 17.46 20.28 -12.26
C LEU A 290 16.39 20.13 -11.16
N ALA A 291 16.15 21.17 -10.37
CA ALA A 291 15.08 21.17 -9.36
C ALA A 291 13.71 20.94 -10.02
N ILE A 292 13.41 21.73 -11.06
CA ILE A 292 12.16 21.62 -11.81
C ILE A 292 12.03 20.24 -12.45
N PHE A 293 13.11 19.69 -13.03
CA PHE A 293 13.09 18.35 -13.60
C PHE A 293 12.72 17.29 -12.56
N ILE A 294 13.33 17.31 -11.36
CA ILE A 294 12.99 16.35 -10.30
C ILE A 294 11.54 16.52 -9.85
N ILE A 295 11.07 17.76 -9.65
CA ILE A 295 9.68 18.04 -9.24
C ILE A 295 8.69 17.48 -10.28
N VAL A 296 8.90 17.80 -11.56
CA VAL A 296 8.02 17.36 -12.66
C VAL A 296 8.08 15.85 -12.84
N ALA A 297 9.27 15.24 -12.77
CA ALA A 297 9.43 13.79 -12.87
C ALA A 297 8.74 13.06 -11.71
N SER A 298 8.87 13.56 -10.49
CA SER A 298 8.19 13.03 -9.30
C SER A 298 6.67 13.15 -9.42
N LEU A 299 6.16 14.32 -9.84
CA LEU A 299 4.73 14.53 -10.05
C LEU A 299 4.19 13.60 -11.13
N PHE A 300 4.90 13.50 -12.25
CA PHE A 300 4.54 12.58 -13.33
C PHE A 300 4.52 11.13 -12.84
N ALA A 301 5.51 10.69 -12.06
CA ALA A 301 5.55 9.34 -11.51
C ALA A 301 4.35 9.05 -10.61
N MET A 302 3.97 9.99 -9.73
CA MET A 302 2.81 9.84 -8.85
C MET A 302 1.51 9.78 -9.64
N LEU A 303 1.29 10.71 -10.57
CA LEU A 303 0.08 10.74 -11.43
C LEU A 303 0.01 9.51 -12.34
N PHE A 304 1.14 9.10 -12.90
CA PHE A 304 1.23 7.91 -13.73
C PHE A 304 0.84 6.67 -12.92
N TYR A 305 1.44 6.46 -11.75
CA TYR A 305 1.25 5.24 -10.97
C TYR A 305 -0.12 5.14 -10.29
N TYR A 306 -0.65 6.24 -9.74
CA TYR A 306 -1.90 6.22 -8.98
C TYR A 306 -3.14 6.56 -9.82
N VAL A 307 -3.00 7.29 -10.93
CA VAL A 307 -4.16 7.70 -11.75
C VAL A 307 -4.16 6.97 -13.08
N TYR A 308 -3.15 7.20 -13.93
CA TYR A 308 -3.16 6.72 -15.30
C TYR A 308 -3.01 5.20 -15.43
N TYR A 309 -2.05 4.61 -14.72
CA TYR A 309 -1.71 3.19 -14.84
C TYR A 309 -2.85 2.24 -14.41
N PRO A 310 -3.56 2.47 -13.29
CA PRO A 310 -4.79 1.74 -12.94
C PRO A 310 -5.85 1.78 -14.04
N ILE A 311 -6.11 2.96 -14.61
CA ILE A 311 -7.11 3.15 -15.67
C ILE A 311 -6.71 2.40 -16.93
N LYS A 312 -5.44 2.48 -17.32
CA LYS A 312 -4.90 1.78 -18.50
C LYS A 312 -5.00 0.27 -18.34
N LEU A 313 -4.59 -0.26 -17.19
CA LEU A 313 -4.56 -1.70 -16.95
C LEU A 313 -5.97 -2.30 -16.89
N ASN A 314 -6.94 -1.58 -16.32
CA ASN A 314 -8.34 -1.99 -16.31
C ASN A 314 -8.96 -2.03 -17.73
N LYS A 315 -8.52 -1.18 -18.66
CA LYS A 315 -8.97 -1.25 -20.07
C LYS A 315 -8.41 -2.44 -20.84
N GLN A 316 -7.34 -3.06 -20.35
CA GLN A 316 -6.65 -4.17 -21.00
C GLN A 316 -6.99 -5.54 -20.38
N SER A 317 -7.72 -5.56 -19.26
CA SER A 317 -8.15 -6.76 -18.56
C SER A 317 -9.60 -7.08 -18.88
#